data_AF-A0A6J7L3Y7-F1
#
_entry.id   AF-A0A6J7L3Y7-F1
#
_cell.length_a   1.000
_cell.length_b   1.000
_cell.length_c   1.000
_cell.angle_alpha   90.00
_cell.angle_beta   90.00
_cell.angle_gamma   90.00
#
_symmetry.space_group_name_H-M   'P 1'
#
loop_
_entity.id
_entity.type
_entity.pdbx_description
1 polymer ?
#
loop_
_entity_poly.entity_id
_entity_poly.type
_entity_poly.pdbx_seq_one_letter_code
_entity_poly.pdbx_strand_id
1 'polypeptide(L)'
;MDEQRGAPAYEPGANVPDERVDVVAHREAPSYEPTGVDAVDRVLADVAAAVGSPLREHVRIFEQAHEQLRRALDAQPASAGQPDDEGS
;
A
#
# COMPACT_ATOMS: atom_id res chain seq x y z
N MET A 1 -33.94 2.21 43.88
CA MET A 1 -34.68 1.38 42.91
C MET A 1 -35.42 2.33 41.99
N ASP A 2 -35.12 2.48 40.70
CA ASP A 2 -34.10 1.89 39.85
C ASP A 2 -33.89 2.79 38.63
N GLU A 3 -32.66 2.74 38.14
CA GLU A 3 -32.23 2.81 36.74
C GLU A 3 -33.20 3.37 35.70
N GLN A 4 -32.81 4.51 35.12
CA GLN A 4 -32.80 4.69 33.66
C GLN A 4 -31.86 5.84 33.27
N ARG A 5 -30.55 5.56 33.30
CA ARG A 5 -29.60 6.25 32.41
C ARG A 5 -29.84 5.72 30.99
N GLY A 6 -30.87 6.26 30.32
CA GLY A 6 -31.03 6.08 28.89
C GLY A 6 -29.82 6.70 28.18
N ALA A 7 -29.10 5.89 27.40
CA ALA A 7 -28.00 6.33 26.56
C ALA A 7 -28.42 7.54 25.70
N PRO A 8 -27.51 8.47 25.36
CA PRO A 8 -27.86 9.54 24.43
C PRO A 8 -28.29 8.90 23.10
N ALA A 9 -29.48 9.29 22.63
CA ALA A 9 -29.97 8.92 21.33
C ALA A 9 -28.88 9.27 20.30
N TYR A 10 -28.50 8.28 19.49
CA TYR A 10 -27.72 8.54 18.28
C TYR A 10 -28.59 9.44 17.39
N GLU A 11 -28.32 10.74 17.38
CA GLU A 11 -28.97 11.66 16.45
C GLU A 11 -28.39 11.39 15.05
N PRO A 12 -29.18 10.86 14.10
CA PRO A 12 -28.73 10.66 12.74
C PRO A 12 -28.65 12.04 12.07
N GLY A 13 -27.50 12.68 12.17
CA GLY A 13 -27.30 14.05 11.73
C GLY A 13 -26.11 14.77 12.36
N ALA A 14 -25.38 14.12 13.27
CA ALA A 14 -24.04 14.58 13.63
C ALA A 14 -23.21 14.66 12.34
N ASN A 15 -23.01 15.88 11.88
CA ASN A 15 -22.18 16.25 10.76
C ASN A 15 -20.78 15.70 11.04
N VAL A 16 -20.52 14.48 10.55
CA VAL A 16 -19.15 14.00 10.38
C VAL A 16 -18.50 15.10 9.56
N PRO A 17 -17.42 15.75 10.04
CA PRO A 17 -16.68 16.63 9.16
C PRO A 17 -16.34 15.76 7.96
N ASP A 18 -16.99 16.07 6.85
CA ASP A 18 -16.63 15.67 5.51
C ASP A 18 -15.14 15.97 5.46
N GLU A 19 -14.29 14.96 5.68
CA GLU A 19 -12.91 14.98 5.26
C GLU A 19 -12.99 15.12 3.75
N ARG A 20 -13.26 16.35 3.32
CA ARG A 20 -12.93 16.82 2.00
C ARG A 20 -11.44 16.69 1.98
N VAL A 21 -11.00 15.51 1.56
CA VAL A 21 -9.68 15.30 1.06
C VAL A 21 -9.57 16.39 0.02
N ASP A 22 -8.86 17.46 0.37
CA ASP A 22 -8.57 18.56 -0.52
C ASP A 22 -7.85 17.91 -1.70
N VAL A 23 -8.60 17.62 -2.78
CA VAL A 23 -8.05 17.11 -4.05
C VAL A 23 -7.36 18.27 -4.75
N VAL A 24 -6.42 18.90 -4.04
CA VAL A 24 -5.56 19.96 -4.55
C VAL A 24 -4.44 19.23 -5.27
N ALA A 25 -4.65 18.99 -6.57
CA ALA A 25 -3.63 18.81 -7.59
C ALA A 25 -2.32 18.12 -7.13
N HIS A 26 -2.33 16.85 -6.73
CA HIS A 26 -1.10 16.07 -6.58
C HIS A 26 -0.64 15.58 -7.97
N ARG A 27 -0.23 16.53 -8.82
CA ARG A 27 0.52 16.24 -10.05
C ARG A 27 2.02 16.09 -9.77
N GLU A 28 2.40 16.01 -8.49
CA GLU A 28 3.70 15.49 -8.09
C GLU A 28 3.63 13.97 -8.13
N ALA A 29 4.65 13.35 -8.74
CA ALA A 29 4.79 11.90 -8.65
C ALA A 29 4.94 11.52 -7.18
N PRO A 30 4.27 10.46 -6.71
CA PRO A 30 4.38 10.03 -5.32
C PRO A 30 5.85 9.73 -5.01
N SER A 31 6.43 10.48 -4.07
CA SER A 31 7.75 10.19 -3.54
C SER A 31 7.64 9.02 -2.56
N TYR A 32 8.46 8.00 -2.75
CA TYR A 32 8.58 6.86 -1.84
C TYR A 32 9.93 6.89 -1.12
N GLU A 33 9.97 6.36 0.11
CA GLU A 33 11.25 6.11 0.78
C GLU A 33 11.92 4.87 0.16
N PRO A 34 13.23 4.92 -0.16
CA PRO A 34 13.96 3.75 -0.65
C PRO A 34 13.91 2.61 0.38
N THR A 35 13.62 1.41 -0.10
CA THR A 35 13.57 0.20 0.73
C THR A 35 14.97 -0.38 0.98
N GLY A 36 15.96 0.05 0.19
CA GLY A 36 17.31 -0.51 0.20
C GLY A 36 17.42 -1.82 -0.58
N VAL A 37 16.34 -2.28 -1.20
CA VAL A 37 16.31 -3.45 -2.08
C VAL A 37 16.12 -2.97 -3.51
N ASP A 38 17.19 -2.98 -4.31
CA ASP A 38 17.22 -2.44 -5.69
C ASP A 38 16.05 -2.90 -6.56
N ALA A 39 15.64 -4.17 -6.42
CA ALA A 39 14.54 -4.74 -7.19
C ALA A 39 13.17 -4.15 -6.80
N VAL A 40 12.97 -3.86 -5.51
CA VAL A 40 11.73 -3.25 -4.99
C VAL A 40 11.71 -1.75 -5.30
N ASP A 41 12.85 -1.07 -5.19
CA ASP A 41 12.96 0.36 -5.49
C ASP A 41 12.64 0.65 -6.98
N ARG A 42 13.02 -0.25 -7.89
CA ARG A 42 12.62 -0.16 -9.31
C ARG A 42 11.10 -0.29 -9.50
N VAL A 43 10.45 -1.21 -8.80
CA VAL A 43 8.98 -1.36 -8.85
C VAL A 43 8.29 -0.09 -8.38
N LEU A 44 8.80 0.53 -7.31
CA LEU A 44 8.26 1.79 -6.79
C LEU A 44 8.45 2.94 -7.78
N ALA A 45 9.58 3.00 -8.48
CA ALA A 45 9.80 3.96 -9.56
C ALA A 45 8.79 3.80 -10.71
N ASP A 46 8.53 2.56 -11.14
CA ASP A 46 7.57 2.26 -12.21
C ASP A 46 6.14 2.67 -11.83
N VAL A 47 5.74 2.42 -10.58
CA VAL A 47 4.43 2.83 -10.05
C VAL A 47 4.31 4.35 -9.96
N ALA A 48 5.34 5.06 -9.51
CA ALA A 48 5.33 6.52 -9.44
C ALA A 48 5.19 7.17 -10.83
N ALA A 49 5.78 6.56 -11.86
CA ALA A 49 5.65 7.01 -13.25
C ALA A 49 4.22 6.85 -13.83
N ALA A 50 3.38 5.99 -13.25
CA ALA A 50 2.00 5.79 -13.70
C ALA A 50 1.16 7.08 -13.54
N VAL A 51 1.44 7.92 -12.53
CA VAL A 51 0.69 9.16 -12.27
C VAL A 51 0.75 10.15 -13.44
N GLY A 52 1.84 10.13 -14.23
CA GLY A 52 1.98 10.94 -15.44
C GLY A 52 1.41 10.31 -16.72
N SER A 53 1.00 9.04 -16.66
CA SER A 53 0.59 8.25 -17.83
C SER A 53 -0.93 8.28 -18.07
N PRO A 54 -1.41 8.05 -19.30
CA PRO A 54 -2.84 7.89 -19.56
C PRO A 54 -3.43 6.72 -18.78
N LEU A 55 -4.67 6.86 -18.27
CA LEU A 55 -5.34 5.82 -17.47
C LEU A 55 -5.40 4.44 -18.14
N ARG A 56 -5.52 4.39 -19.47
CA ARG A 56 -5.51 3.13 -20.23
C ARG A 56 -4.18 2.36 -20.10
N GLU A 57 -3.09 3.07 -19.82
CA GLU A 57 -1.75 2.49 -19.65
C GLU A 57 -1.49 2.06 -18.21
N HIS A 58 -2.23 2.60 -17.23
CA HIS A 58 -2.04 2.30 -15.81
C HIS A 58 -2.13 0.80 -15.53
N VAL A 59 -3.15 0.13 -16.08
CA VAL A 59 -3.35 -1.32 -15.88
C VAL A 59 -2.10 -2.10 -16.30
N ARG A 60 -1.53 -1.79 -17.47
CA ARG A 60 -0.32 -2.47 -17.95
C ARG A 60 0.90 -2.18 -17.08
N ILE A 61 1.07 -0.93 -16.66
CA ILE A 61 2.16 -0.54 -15.75
C ILE A 61 2.04 -1.29 -14.41
N PHE A 62 0.83 -1.36 -13.84
CA PHE A 62 0.59 -2.07 -12.58
C PHE A 62 0.76 -3.59 -12.72
N GLU A 63 0.30 -4.21 -13.80
CA GLU A 63 0.51 -5.63 -14.06
C GLU A 63 2.01 -5.96 -14.17
N GLN A 64 2.77 -5.15 -14.91
CA GLN A 64 4.21 -5.32 -15.04
C GLN A 64 4.92 -5.11 -13.69
N ALA A 65 4.56 -4.07 -12.94
CA ALA A 65 5.11 -3.79 -11.61
C ALA A 65 4.85 -4.96 -10.64
N HIS A 66 3.64 -5.54 -10.66
CA HIS A 66 3.32 -6.72 -9.84
C HIS A 66 4.14 -7.95 -10.21
N GLU A 67 4.30 -8.25 -11.50
CA GLU A 67 5.12 -9.39 -11.94
C GLU A 67 6.59 -9.20 -11.54
N GLN A 68 7.13 -7.98 -11.67
CA GLN A 68 8.48 -7.65 -11.21
C GLN A 68 8.64 -7.82 -9.70
N LEU A 69 7.67 -7.33 -8.92
CA LEU A 69 7.67 -7.47 -7.46
C LEU A 69 7.63 -8.94 -7.04
N ARG A 70 6.76 -9.73 -7.65
CA ARG A 70 6.65 -11.16 -7.38
C ARG A 70 7.99 -11.86 -7.58
N ARG A 71 8.64 -11.63 -8.73
CA ARG A 71 9.97 -12.21 -9.01
C ARG A 71 11.02 -11.75 -8.02
N ALA A 72 11.01 -10.48 -7.61
CA ALA A 72 11.95 -9.94 -6.64
C ALA A 72 11.80 -10.62 -5.26
N LEU A 73 10.57 -10.91 -4.85
CA LEU A 73 10.27 -11.63 -3.61
C LEU A 73 10.59 -13.12 -3.70
N ASP A 74 10.28 -13.76 -4.83
CA ASP A 74 10.58 -15.19 -5.08
C ASP A 74 12.10 -15.45 -5.18
N ALA A 75 12.88 -14.47 -5.65
CA ALA A 75 14.33 -14.55 -5.79
C ALA A 75 15.11 -14.30 -4.48
N GLN A 76 14.46 -13.76 -3.45
CA GLN A 76 15.05 -13.73 -2.11
C GLN A 76 14.92 -15.14 -1.52
N PRO A 77 16.02 -15.91 -1.37
CA PRO A 77 15.92 -17.14 -0.60
C PRO A 77 15.46 -16.74 0.80
N ALA A 78 14.38 -17.36 1.28
CA ALA A 78 13.99 -17.25 2.67
C ALA A 78 15.25 -17.51 3.50
N SER A 79 15.75 -16.49 4.19
CA SER A 79 16.86 -16.61 5.13
C SER A 79 16.35 -17.36 6.37
N ALA A 80 15.91 -18.61 6.20
CA ALA A 80 15.43 -19.52 7.24
C ALA A 80 15.15 -20.89 6.60
N GLY A 81 16.22 -21.56 6.21
CA GLY A 81 16.21 -22.97 5.82
C GLY A 81 17.61 -23.51 5.98
N GLN A 82 18.25 -23.21 7.12
CA GLN A 82 19.47 -23.90 7.53
C GLN A 82 19.07 -25.36 7.77
N PRO A 83 19.55 -26.33 6.98
CA PRO A 83 19.46 -27.71 7.39
C PRO A 83 20.38 -27.82 8.61
N ASP A 84 19.78 -27.89 9.80
CA ASP A 84 20.51 -28.38 10.96
C ASP A 84 21.00 -29.78 10.58
N ASP A 85 22.31 -29.84 10.38
CA ASP A 85 23.14 -31.02 10.25
C ASP A 85 22.98 -31.85 11.53
N GLU A 86 21.87 -32.58 11.68
CA GLU A 86 21.73 -33.64 12.68
C GLU A 86 22.37 -34.91 12.12
N GLY A 87 23.69 -34.84 11.94
CA GLY A 87 24.58 -35.98 11.80
C GLY A 87 25.30 -36.24 13.11
N SER A 88 24.75 -37.11 13.96
CA SER A 88 25.50 -38.00 14.88
C SER A 88 24.62 -39.11 15.42
#